data_AF-A0A1G3IFM8-F1
#
_entry.id   AF-A0A1G3IFM8-F1
#
_cell.length_a   1.000
_cell.length_b   1.000
_cell.length_c   1.000
_cell.angle_alpha   90.00
_cell.angle_beta   90.00
_cell.angle_gamma   90.00
#
_symmetry.space_group_name_H-M   'P 1'
#
loop_
_entity.id
_entity.type
_entity.pdbx_description
1 polymer ?
#
loop_
_entity_poly.entity_id
_entity_poly.type
_entity_poly.pdbx_seq_one_letter_code
_entity_poly.pdbx_strand_id
1 'polypeptide(L)' 'MAAITFDTLKFVERLKAAGISDSHAKAEAEALAGAFSEALETQLATKSDIFRLERELLVLKWMGGATFGGVIALLLKAFN' A
#
# COMPACT_ATOMS: atom_id res chain seq x y z
N MET A 1 1.11 1.56 10.88
CA MET A 1 1.67 0.81 9.74
C MET A 1 2.38 -0.38 10.37
N ALA A 2 1.94 -1.62 10.13
CA ALA A 2 2.73 -2.76 10.58
C ALA A 2 3.98 -2.79 9.69
N ALA A 3 5.08 -2.21 10.17
CA ALA A 3 6.35 -2.26 9.49
C ALA A 3 6.80 -3.72 9.50
N ILE A 4 6.88 -4.36 8.34
CA ILE A 4 7.57 -5.64 8.23
C ILE A 4 9.06 -5.31 8.41
N THR A 5 9.58 -5.50 9.63
CA THR A 5 10.98 -5.22 9.94
C THR A 5 11.84 -6.41 9.56
N PHE A 6 12.83 -6.19 8.68
CA PHE A 6 13.86 -7.18 8.40
C PHE A 6 14.94 -7.10 9.49
N ASP A 7 15.08 -8.17 10.28
CA ASP A 7 16.11 -8.26 11.32
C ASP A 7 17.40 -8.82 10.71
N THR A 8 18.27 -7.91 10.27
CA THR A 8 19.56 -8.22 9.67
C THR A 8 20.43 -9.08 10.59
N LEU A 9 20.40 -8.85 11.91
CA LEU A 9 21.24 -9.58 12.85
C LEU A 9 20.80 -11.04 12.95
N LYS A 10 19.50 -11.27 13.14
CA LYS A 10 18.94 -12.63 13.19
C LYS A 10 19.14 -13.39 11.88
N PHE A 11 19.15 -12.69 10.75
CA PHE A 11 19.45 -13.30 9.44
C PHE A 11 20.92 -13.71 9.33
N VAL A 12 21.87 -12.83 9.71
CA VAL A 12 23.31 -13.16 9.76
C VAL A 12 23.57 -14.35 10.68
N GLU A 13 22.96 -14.39 11.86
CA GLU A 13 23.12 -15.51 12.80
C GLU A 13 22.65 -16.84 12.21
N ARG A 14 21.55 -16.83 11.46
CA ARG A 14 21.08 -18.04 10.76
C ARG A 14 22.03 -18.50 9.66
N LEU A 15 22.58 -17.57 8.87
CA LEU A 15 23.56 -17.91 7.84
C LEU A 15 24.84 -18.47 8.46
N LYS A 16 25.31 -17.88 9.55
CA LYS A 16 26.47 -18.39 10.31
C LYS A 16 26.19 -19.78 10.89
N ALA A 17 25.00 -20.02 11.44
CA ALA A 17 24.60 -21.34 11.91
C ALA A 17 24.53 -22.39 10.79
N ALA A 18 24.30 -21.97 9.55
CA ALA A 18 24.35 -22.80 8.35
C ALA A 18 25.78 -23.00 7.78
N GLY A 19 26.80 -22.45 8.42
CA GLY A 19 28.21 -22.59 8.03
C GLY A 19 28.71 -21.53 7.04
N ILE A 20 27.94 -20.47 6.77
CA ILE A 20 28.38 -19.34 5.94
C ILE A 20 29.35 -18.47 6.76
N SER A 21 30.43 -18.01 6.12
CA SER A 21 31.41 -17.14 6.77
C SER A 21 30.80 -15.80 7.16
N ASP A 22 31.26 -15.22 8.27
CA ASP A 22 30.73 -13.96 8.82
C ASP A 22 30.69 -12.82 7.78
N SER A 23 31.74 -12.72 6.96
CA SER A 23 31.85 -11.75 5.87
C SER A 23 30.75 -11.90 4.82
N HIS A 24 30.45 -13.13 4.38
CA HIS A 24 29.41 -13.41 3.39
C HIS A 24 28.03 -13.27 4.00
N ALA A 25 27.82 -13.76 5.22
CA ALA A 25 26.56 -13.64 5.92
C ALA A 25 26.14 -12.17 6.08
N LYS A 26 27.09 -11.30 6.46
CA LYS A 26 26.85 -9.86 6.58
C LYS A 26 26.57 -9.20 5.23
N ALA A 27 27.36 -9.52 4.21
CA ALA A 27 27.16 -8.98 2.87
C ALA A 27 25.80 -9.36 2.27
N GLU A 28 25.38 -10.63 2.42
CA GLU A 28 24.07 -11.09 1.97
C GLU A 28 22.93 -10.42 2.74
N ALA A 29 23.08 -10.26 4.06
CA ALA A 29 22.09 -9.60 4.89
C ALA A 29 21.90 -8.12 4.52
N GLU A 30 23.00 -7.41 4.26
CA GLU A 30 22.97 -6.01 3.82
C GLU A 30 22.36 -5.87 2.42
N ALA A 31 22.76 -6.72 1.48
CA ALA A 31 22.19 -6.72 0.13
C ALA A 31 20.68 -7.01 0.13
N LEU A 32 20.26 -7.99 0.93
CA LEU A 32 18.84 -8.35 1.06
C LEU A 32 18.04 -7.25 1.75
N ALA A 33 18.59 -6.61 2.77
CA ALA A 33 17.95 -5.48 3.45
C ALA A 33 17.75 -4.28 2.50
N GLY A 34 18.74 -4.00 1.64
CA GLY A 34 18.64 -2.98 0.60
C GLY A 34 17.52 -3.29 -0.41
N ALA A 35 17.54 -4.50 -0.97
CA ALA A 35 16.52 -4.96 -1.92
C ALA A 35 15.10 -4.98 -1.32
N PHE A 36 14.95 -5.38 -0.05
CA PHE A 36 13.67 -5.34 0.64
C PHE A 36 13.16 -3.93 0.85
N SER A 37 14.03 -2.98 1.19
CA SER A 37 13.65 -1.58 1.39
C SER A 37 13.14 -0.97 0.08
N GLU A 38 13.86 -1.19 -1.02
CA GLU A 38 13.47 -0.72 -2.35
C GLU A 38 12.17 -1.38 -2.84
N ALA A 39 12.02 -2.69 -2.64
CA ALA A 39 10.81 -3.41 -3.02
C ALA A 39 9.57 -2.97 -2.22
N LEU A 40 9.72 -2.71 -0.92
CA LEU A 40 8.63 -2.19 -0.07
C LEU A 40 8.23 -0.77 -0.48
N GLU A 41 9.18 0.08 -0.86
CA GLU A 41 8.88 1.42 -1.38
C GLU A 41 8.15 1.37 -2.73
N THR A 42 8.46 0.38 -3.58
CA THR A 42 7.96 0.33 -4.96
C THR A 42 6.64 -0.44 -5.11
N GLN A 43 6.38 -1.48 -4.31
CA GLN A 43 5.22 -2.37 -4.49
C GLN A 43 4.04 -2.06 -3.57
N LEU A 44 4.23 -1.29 -2.50
CA LEU A 44 3.11 -0.87 -1.67
C LEU A 44 2.39 0.24 -2.41
N ALA A 45 1.19 -0.04 -2.95
CA ALA A 45 0.22 1.00 -3.29
C ALA A 45 0.19 1.94 -2.09
N THR A 46 0.70 3.16 -2.27
CA THR A 46 0.99 3.99 -1.11
C THR A 46 -0.35 4.28 -0.44
N LYS A 47 -0.38 4.43 0.89
CA LYS A 47 -1.62 4.83 1.57
C LYS A 47 -2.23 6.08 0.90
N SER A 48 -1.40 6.95 0.34
CA SER A 48 -1.79 8.08 -0.50
C SER A 48 -2.60 7.72 -1.73
N ASP A 49 -2.29 6.63 -2.44
CA ASP A 49 -3.06 6.19 -3.60
C ASP A 49 -4.48 5.76 -3.21
N ILE A 50 -4.61 5.06 -2.09
CA ILE A 50 -5.91 4.67 -1.54
C ILE A 50 -6.70 5.91 -1.10
N PHE A 51 -6.07 6.85 -0.39
CA PHE A 51 -6.72 8.09 0.01
C PHE A 51 -7.15 8.96 -1.19
N ARG A 52 -6.39 8.93 -2.29
CA ARG A 52 -6.78 9.61 -3.54
C ARG A 52 -8.04 8.96 -4.13
N LEU A 53 -8.07 7.63 -4.24
CA LEU A 53 -9.22 6.89 -4.75
C LEU A 53 -10.47 7.08 -3.89
N GLU A 54 -10.34 7.08 -2.56
CA GLU A 54 -11.47 7.36 -1.65
C GLU A 54 -12.07 8.75 -1.85
N ARG A 55 -11.24 9.77 -2.08
CA ARG A 55 -11.71 11.13 -2.37
C ARG A 55 -12.46 11.20 -3.70
N GLU A 56 -11.91 10.59 -4.75
CA GLU A 56 -12.55 10.54 -6.06
C GLU A 56 -13.89 9.80 -5.99
N LEU A 57 -13.95 8.67 -5.27
CA LEU A 57 -15.18 7.92 -5.02
C LEU A 57 -16.21 8.73 -4.23
N LEU A 58 -15.79 9.53 -3.25
CA LEU A 58 -16.70 10.38 -2.47
C LEU A 58 -17.33 11.47 -3.34
N VAL A 59 -16.55 12.11 -4.21
CA VAL A 59 -17.07 13.07 -5.19
C VAL A 59 -18.07 12.40 -6.13
N LEU A 60 -17.71 11.23 -6.67
CA LEU A 60 -18.56 10.50 -7.60
C LEU A 60 -19.88 10.04 -6.94
N LYS A 61 -19.83 9.64 -5.66
CA LYS A 61 -21.02 9.31 -4.85
C LYS A 61 -21.97 10.50 -4.72
N TRP A 62 -21.45 11.68 -4.39
CA TRP A 62 -22.27 12.88 -4.23
C TRP A 62 -22.82 13.40 -5.56
N MET A 63 -22.00 13.39 -6.62
CA MET A 63 -22.46 13.73 -7.96
C MET A 63 -23.58 12.80 -8.42
N GLY A 64 -23.40 11.49 -8.27
CA GLY A 64 -24.43 10.51 -8.60
C GLY A 64 -25.72 10.78 -7.83
N GLY A 65 -25.64 10.95 -6.51
CA GLY A 65 -26.80 11.28 -5.67
C GLY A 65 -27.52 12.56 -6.09
N ALA A 66 -26.77 13.62 -6.42
CA ALA A 66 -27.33 14.89 -6.89
C ALA A 66 -28.00 14.74 -8.27
N THR A 67 -27.39 14.01 -9.20
CA THR A 67 -27.97 13.76 -10.53
C THR A 67 -29.25 12.93 -10.43
N PHE A 68 -29.22 11.81 -9.70
CA PHE A 68 -30.41 10.98 -9.50
C PHE A 68 -31.51 11.74 -8.76
N GLY A 69 -31.16 12.48 -7.71
CA GLY A 69 -32.11 13.33 -6.99
C GLY A 69 -32.76 14.39 -7.88
N GLY A 70 -31.97 15.06 -8.72
CA GLY A 70 -32.46 16.04 -9.69
C GLY A 70 -33.40 15.43 -10.73
N VAL A 71 -33.06 14.26 -11.28
CA VAL A 71 -33.92 13.54 -12.24
C VAL A 71 -35.24 13.13 -11.57
N ILE A 72 -35.19 12.58 -10.36
CA ILE A 72 -36.41 12.20 -9.60
C ILE A 72 -37.29 13.43 -9.34
N ALA A 73 -36.70 14.57 -8.95
CA ALA A 73 -37.45 15.80 -8.70
C ALA A 73 -38.16 16.32 -9.97
N LEU A 74 -37.49 16.26 -11.13
CA LEU A 74 -38.08 16.63 -12.41
C LEU A 74 -39.24 15.70 -12.79
N LEU A 75 -39.09 14.39 -12.58
CA LEU A 75 -40.18 13.43 -12.82
C LEU A 75 -41.39 13.73 -11.92
N LEU A 76 -41.18 13.92 -10.62
CA LEU A 76 -42.27 14.25 -9.69
C LEU A 76 -43.01 15.53 -10.11
N LYS A 77 -42.28 16.55 -10.59
CA LYS A 77 -42.89 17.79 -11.08
C LYS A 77 -43.59 17.65 -12.44
N ALA A 78 -43.20 16.70 -13.28
CA ALA A 78 -43.84 16.47 -14.57
C ALA A 78 -45.19 15.75 -14.45
N PHE A 79 -45.41 14.98 -13.38
CA PHE A 79 -46.61 14.19 -13.14
C PHE A 79 -47.57 14.78 -12.09
N ASN A 80 -47.29 15.99 -11.58
CA ASN A 80 -48.12 16.72 -10.61
C ASN A 80 -48.42 18.14 -11.10
#